data_AF-A0A1H3BEJ1-F1
#
_entry.id   AF-A0A1H3BEJ1-F1
#
_cell.length_a   1.000
_cell.length_b   1.000
_cell.length_c   1.000
_cell.angle_alpha   90.00
_cell.angle_beta   90.00
_cell.angle_gamma   90.00
#
_symmetry.space_group_name_H-M   'P 1'
#
loop_
_entity.id
_entity.type
_entity.pdbx_description
1 polymer ?
#
loop_
_entity_poly.entity_id
_entity_poly.type
_entity_poly.pdbx_seq_one_letter_code
_entity_poly.pdbx_strand_id
1 'polypeptide(L)'
;GITLTGFLTSVVPAISNQQTAVGSRIKLERMGRAVEWARRHVPCNSEYVLYLDEDTLVAGLTGLPDADFIQFTEKPIFTGSRLAYLCEVFRIGYQFEQRAFRRLSYPLYAWGGGFAIRHELENELTWDVATITEDTNLIWRAADRFDLEYRLVDTRFRNQAPPSLKAMIKQRRRWMSGTLKDNHILPLLYQPLTLTRVVSWGFSPAIPLLIIGASVVPGATISIQFFELVSTALLVVLFIYMLFGLWAYRKHPLVWPVFLILTPLAVVLHAIGAAWGVLSPIEEFEVTEKVAPETIEEVNPELSEGAIEAHDGQDRLVRESADEFDTELFKD
;
A
#
# COMPACT_ATOMS: atom_id res chain seq x y z
N GLY A 1 13.58 -23.68 -6.49
CA GLY A 1 12.16 -24.03 -6.66
C GLY A 1 11.44 -23.61 -5.40
N ILE A 2 10.55 -22.62 -5.50
CA ILE A 2 9.79 -22.11 -4.36
C ILE A 2 8.67 -23.12 -4.09
N THR A 3 8.77 -23.86 -3.00
CA THR A 3 7.73 -24.80 -2.59
C THR A 3 6.64 -24.00 -1.88
N LEU A 4 5.60 -23.59 -2.63
CA LEU A 4 4.38 -22.90 -2.15
C LEU A 4 3.47 -23.85 -1.35
N THR A 5 4.03 -24.57 -0.38
CA THR A 5 3.29 -25.61 0.36
C THR A 5 3.18 -25.20 1.83
N GLY A 6 2.03 -24.61 2.20
CA GLY A 6 1.53 -24.69 3.58
C GLY A 6 1.24 -23.40 4.33
N PHE A 7 1.41 -22.21 3.75
CA PHE A 7 1.26 -20.97 4.53
C PHE A 7 -0.22 -20.60 4.81
N LEU A 8 -1.16 -20.98 3.94
CA LEU A 8 -2.58 -20.58 4.05
C LEU A 8 -3.45 -21.53 4.90
N THR A 9 -3.11 -22.81 5.01
CA THR A 9 -4.02 -23.81 5.62
C THR A 9 -3.88 -23.97 7.14
N SER A 10 -2.79 -23.49 7.77
CA SER A 10 -2.56 -23.72 9.21
C SER A 10 -2.85 -22.51 10.12
N VAL A 11 -2.89 -21.29 9.58
CA VAL A 11 -3.07 -20.06 10.40
C VAL A 11 -4.55 -19.70 10.58
N VAL A 12 -5.41 -20.01 9.60
CA VAL A 12 -6.85 -19.68 9.63
C VAL A 12 -7.63 -20.38 10.77
N PRO A 13 -7.41 -21.67 11.11
CA PRO A 13 -8.21 -22.34 12.14
C PRO A 13 -7.87 -21.87 13.58
N ALA A 14 -6.68 -21.33 13.82
CA ALA A 14 -6.26 -20.92 15.17
C ALA A 14 -6.92 -19.63 15.65
N ILE A 15 -7.41 -18.79 14.73
CA ILE A 15 -8.00 -17.47 15.02
C ILE A 15 -9.47 -17.59 15.48
N SER A 16 -10.15 -18.69 15.17
CA SER A 16 -11.59 -18.84 15.41
C SER A 16 -11.97 -19.14 16.88
N ASN A 17 -11.03 -19.51 17.74
CA ASN A 17 -11.36 -20.18 19.02
C ASN A 17 -11.04 -19.41 20.32
N GLN A 18 -10.74 -18.11 20.27
CA GLN A 18 -10.52 -17.32 21.50
C GLN A 18 -11.30 -16.00 21.48
N GLN A 19 -12.61 -16.10 21.72
CA GLN A 19 -13.46 -14.97 22.07
C GLN A 19 -13.64 -14.90 23.58
N THR A 20 -12.89 -14.03 24.26
CA THR A 20 -13.35 -13.39 25.51
C THR A 20 -12.74 -11.98 25.63
N ALA A 21 -13.53 -11.09 26.22
CA ALA A 21 -13.41 -9.65 26.16
C ALA A 21 -12.37 -9.09 27.15
N VAL A 22 -11.28 -8.49 26.64
CA VAL A 22 -10.51 -7.40 27.28
C VAL A 22 -9.88 -6.50 26.22
N GLY A 23 -10.19 -5.20 26.32
CA GLY A 23 -9.51 -3.96 25.92
C GLY A 23 -8.44 -3.92 24.81
N SER A 24 -8.82 -3.26 23.71
CA SER A 24 -8.07 -2.45 22.72
C SER A 24 -6.55 -2.56 22.54
N ARG A 25 -5.72 -2.58 23.58
CA ARG A 25 -4.25 -2.75 23.47
C ARG A 25 -3.87 -4.11 22.87
N ILE A 26 -4.69 -5.13 23.14
CA ILE A 26 -4.45 -6.52 22.76
C ILE A 26 -4.58 -6.72 21.23
N LYS A 27 -5.14 -5.78 20.45
CA LYS A 27 -5.45 -6.02 19.03
C LYS A 27 -4.36 -5.57 18.04
N LEU A 28 -3.56 -4.55 18.37
CA LEU A 28 -2.39 -4.14 17.56
C LEU A 28 -1.29 -5.20 17.60
N GLU A 29 -1.04 -5.69 18.81
CA GLU A 29 -0.16 -6.81 19.06
C GLU A 29 -0.72 -8.12 18.46
N ARG A 30 -1.98 -8.25 18.01
CA ARG A 30 -2.52 -9.54 17.53
C ARG A 30 -1.96 -9.96 16.17
N MET A 31 -1.75 -9.06 15.22
CA MET A 31 -1.20 -9.43 13.92
C MET A 31 0.29 -9.70 14.02
N GLY A 32 1.05 -8.78 14.62
CA GLY A 32 2.46 -9.01 14.98
C GLY A 32 2.65 -10.27 15.82
N ARG A 33 1.80 -10.55 16.81
CA ARG A 33 1.86 -11.81 17.58
C ARG A 33 1.41 -13.03 16.81
N ALA A 34 0.44 -12.93 15.90
CA ALA A 34 0.05 -14.07 15.06
C ALA A 34 1.21 -14.47 14.15
N VAL A 35 1.87 -13.47 13.55
CA VAL A 35 3.06 -13.68 12.73
C VAL A 35 4.25 -14.15 13.57
N GLU A 36 4.49 -13.57 14.75
CA GLU A 36 5.55 -14.02 15.66
C GLU A 36 5.30 -15.44 16.17
N TRP A 37 4.05 -15.81 16.43
CA TRP A 37 3.68 -17.18 16.78
C TRP A 37 3.98 -18.12 15.62
N ALA A 38 3.60 -17.75 14.39
CA ALA A 38 3.87 -18.54 13.20
C ALA A 38 5.38 -18.73 12.99
N ARG A 39 6.18 -17.65 13.09
CA ARG A 39 7.65 -17.71 13.02
C ARG A 39 8.24 -18.71 14.01
N ARG A 40 7.74 -18.75 15.26
CA ARG A 40 8.25 -19.64 16.32
C ARG A 40 7.81 -21.10 16.17
N HIS A 41 6.65 -21.37 15.57
CA HIS A 41 6.02 -22.69 15.61
C HIS A 41 5.87 -23.37 14.25
N VAL A 42 5.95 -22.61 13.15
CA VAL A 42 5.91 -23.14 11.80
C VAL A 42 7.35 -23.25 11.30
N PRO A 43 7.89 -24.48 11.12
CA PRO A 43 9.26 -24.65 10.67
C PRO A 43 9.43 -24.09 9.25
N CYS A 44 10.39 -23.21 9.07
CA CYS A 44 10.79 -22.70 7.77
C CYS A 44 12.23 -23.11 7.47
N ASN A 45 12.43 -23.92 6.42
CA ASN A 45 13.76 -24.29 5.93
C ASN A 45 14.13 -23.53 4.65
N SER A 46 13.27 -22.61 4.22
CA SER A 46 13.49 -21.79 3.04
C SER A 46 14.37 -20.59 3.39
N GLU A 47 15.17 -20.14 2.42
CA GLU A 47 16.01 -18.96 2.54
C GLU A 47 15.19 -17.68 2.73
N TYR A 48 13.99 -17.63 2.13
CA TYR A 48 13.08 -16.49 2.17
C TYR A 48 11.75 -16.86 2.81
N VAL A 49 11.19 -15.91 3.56
CA VAL A 49 9.81 -15.94 4.03
C VAL A 49 9.01 -14.91 3.23
N LEU A 50 7.87 -15.34 2.69
CA LEU A 50 6.97 -14.50 1.88
C LEU A 50 5.77 -14.10 2.73
N TYR A 51 5.56 -12.79 2.87
CA TYR A 51 4.40 -12.20 3.53
C TYR A 51 3.43 -11.65 2.49
N LEU A 52 2.18 -12.08 2.60
CA LEU A 52 1.07 -11.68 1.75
C LEU A 52 -0.10 -11.27 2.66
N ASP A 53 -0.84 -10.24 2.26
CA ASP A 53 -2.12 -9.91 2.88
C ASP A 53 -3.13 -11.02 2.56
N GLU A 54 -4.16 -11.17 3.40
CA GLU A 54 -5.19 -12.21 3.27
C GLU A 54 -5.98 -12.15 1.95
N ASP A 55 -5.97 -10.99 1.29
CA ASP A 55 -6.66 -10.71 0.04
C ASP A 55 -5.72 -10.66 -1.17
N THR A 56 -4.46 -11.04 -1.00
CA THR A 56 -3.48 -11.04 -2.08
C THR A 56 -3.66 -12.25 -2.98
N LEU A 57 -3.93 -12.00 -4.25
CA LEU A 57 -3.87 -12.98 -5.32
C LEU A 57 -2.51 -12.86 -6.01
N VAL A 58 -1.68 -13.87 -5.80
CA VAL A 58 -0.35 -13.98 -6.42
C VAL A 58 -0.53 -14.27 -7.91
N ALA A 59 0.24 -13.59 -8.75
CA ALA A 59 0.24 -13.84 -10.18
C ALA A 59 1.67 -13.74 -10.72
N GLY A 60 2.12 -14.78 -11.43
CA GLY A 60 3.38 -14.76 -12.19
C GLY A 60 4.65 -14.67 -11.33
N LEU A 61 4.63 -15.18 -10.09
CA LEU A 61 5.83 -15.25 -9.25
C LEU A 61 6.74 -16.41 -9.72
N THR A 62 7.75 -16.08 -10.53
CA THR A 62 8.67 -17.07 -11.12
C THR A 62 9.95 -17.29 -10.30
N GLY A 63 10.26 -16.37 -9.38
CA GLY A 63 11.47 -16.42 -8.56
C GLY A 63 11.67 -15.15 -7.73
N LEU A 64 12.71 -15.17 -6.91
CA LEU A 64 13.12 -14.05 -6.07
C LEU A 64 14.51 -13.56 -6.52
N PRO A 65 14.73 -12.25 -6.68
CA PRO A 65 16.09 -11.73 -6.83
C PRO A 65 16.89 -11.99 -5.54
N ASP A 66 18.21 -12.07 -5.66
CA ASP A 66 19.11 -12.13 -4.52
C ASP A 66 19.18 -10.75 -3.85
N ALA A 67 18.51 -10.58 -2.71
CA ALA A 67 18.40 -9.34 -1.96
C ALA A 67 17.84 -9.62 -0.57
N ASP A 68 18.09 -8.74 0.41
CA ASP A 68 17.65 -8.96 1.79
C ASP A 68 16.15 -8.74 1.99
N PHE A 69 15.62 -7.71 1.32
CA PHE A 69 14.20 -7.35 1.35
C PHE A 69 13.67 -7.10 -0.06
N ILE A 70 12.64 -7.85 -0.44
CA ILE A 70 12.08 -7.89 -1.78
C ILE A 70 10.62 -7.47 -1.70
N GLN A 71 10.31 -6.25 -2.12
CA GLN A 71 8.93 -5.77 -2.22
C GLN A 71 8.32 -6.16 -3.57
N PHE A 72 7.06 -6.58 -3.57
CA PHE A 72 6.28 -6.80 -4.78
C PHE A 72 5.33 -5.64 -5.07
N THR A 73 5.26 -5.23 -6.33
CA THR A 73 4.25 -4.26 -6.76
C THR A 73 2.84 -4.84 -6.60
N GLU A 74 1.86 -4.00 -6.25
CA GLU A 74 0.44 -4.38 -6.32
C GLU A 74 -0.28 -3.73 -7.51
N LYS A 75 -1.42 -4.32 -7.85
CA LYS A 75 -2.45 -3.77 -8.74
C LYS A 75 -3.84 -4.15 -8.19
N PRO A 76 -4.42 -3.33 -7.30
CA PRO A 76 -5.71 -3.61 -6.69
C PRO A 76 -6.82 -3.92 -7.70
N ILE A 77 -7.58 -4.99 -7.45
CA ILE A 77 -8.74 -5.42 -8.25
C ILE A 77 -10.01 -4.66 -7.85
N PHE A 78 -10.89 -4.41 -8.81
CA PHE A 78 -12.19 -3.80 -8.58
C PHE A 78 -13.08 -4.63 -7.63
N THR A 79 -13.67 -3.96 -6.63
CA THR A 79 -14.52 -4.57 -5.57
C THR A 79 -15.93 -3.99 -5.54
N GLY A 80 -16.35 -3.31 -6.60
CA GLY A 80 -17.68 -2.68 -6.71
C GLY A 80 -17.70 -1.17 -6.44
N SER A 81 -16.75 -0.63 -5.67
CA SER A 81 -16.69 0.82 -5.40
C SER A 81 -15.96 1.60 -6.48
N ARG A 82 -16.72 2.15 -7.43
CA ARG A 82 -16.17 2.89 -8.57
C ARG A 82 -15.22 4.02 -8.17
N LEU A 83 -15.64 4.89 -7.26
CA LEU A 83 -14.82 6.06 -6.91
C LEU A 83 -13.57 5.67 -6.10
N ALA A 84 -13.69 4.70 -5.19
CA ALA A 84 -12.52 4.20 -4.46
C ALA A 84 -11.53 3.54 -5.42
N TYR A 85 -12.00 2.72 -6.37
CA TYR A 85 -11.16 2.11 -7.39
C TYR A 85 -10.41 3.14 -8.25
N LEU A 86 -11.08 4.19 -8.72
CA LEU A 86 -10.42 5.28 -9.46
C LEU A 86 -9.33 5.97 -8.62
N CYS A 87 -9.58 6.12 -7.32
CA CYS A 87 -8.58 6.63 -6.38
C CYS A 87 -7.40 5.65 -6.24
N GLU A 88 -7.62 4.34 -6.31
CA GLU A 88 -6.54 3.35 -6.28
C GLU A 88 -5.68 3.36 -7.54
N VAL A 89 -6.29 3.55 -8.73
CA VAL A 89 -5.52 3.72 -9.97
C VAL A 89 -4.55 4.90 -9.84
N PHE A 90 -5.01 6.04 -9.31
CA PHE A 90 -4.14 7.16 -8.99
C PHE A 90 -3.02 6.77 -8.01
N ARG A 91 -3.39 6.07 -6.93
CA ARG A 91 -2.47 5.70 -5.86
C ARG A 91 -1.34 4.81 -6.36
N ILE A 92 -1.61 3.85 -7.23
CA ILE A 92 -0.59 2.97 -7.82
C ILE A 92 0.47 3.76 -8.60
N GLY A 93 0.15 4.97 -9.06
CA GLY A 93 1.13 5.91 -9.59
C GLY A 93 2.31 6.18 -8.66
N TYR A 94 2.06 6.33 -7.36
CA TYR A 94 3.11 6.53 -6.35
C TYR A 94 4.04 5.32 -6.22
N GLN A 95 3.62 4.11 -6.65
CA GLN A 95 4.44 2.91 -6.53
C GLN A 95 5.76 3.04 -7.32
N PHE A 96 5.77 3.96 -8.30
CA PHE A 96 6.98 4.31 -9.02
C PHE A 96 8.08 4.92 -8.15
N GLU A 97 7.73 5.63 -7.06
CA GLU A 97 8.72 6.22 -6.16
C GLU A 97 9.54 5.14 -5.44
N GLN A 98 8.96 3.95 -5.23
CA GLN A 98 9.64 2.80 -4.63
C GLN A 98 10.84 2.31 -5.47
N ARG A 99 10.85 2.56 -6.80
CA ARG A 99 12.02 2.24 -7.65
C ARG A 99 13.28 3.00 -7.23
N ALA A 100 13.11 4.13 -6.54
CA ALA A 100 14.22 4.91 -6.01
C ALA A 100 14.72 4.39 -4.64
N PHE A 101 13.94 3.58 -3.92
CA PHE A 101 14.25 3.19 -2.54
C PHE A 101 15.52 2.35 -2.42
N ARG A 102 15.88 1.58 -3.47
CA ARG A 102 17.18 0.88 -3.54
C ARG A 102 18.41 1.79 -3.50
N ARG A 103 18.24 3.12 -3.63
CA ARG A 103 19.31 4.13 -3.54
C ARG A 103 19.33 4.83 -2.18
N LEU A 104 18.39 4.51 -1.30
CA LEU A 104 18.29 5.06 0.03
C LEU A 104 18.80 4.02 1.02
N SER A 105 19.50 4.46 2.06
CA SER A 105 19.84 3.58 3.19
C SER A 105 18.59 3.11 3.92
N TYR A 106 17.56 3.97 3.99
CA TYR A 106 16.25 3.63 4.54
C TYR A 106 15.18 3.81 3.46
N PRO A 107 14.52 2.73 3.01
CA PRO A 107 13.29 2.82 2.24
C PRO A 107 12.25 3.65 2.98
N LEU A 108 11.53 4.54 2.29
CA LEU A 108 10.65 5.50 2.98
C LEU A 108 9.39 4.85 3.57
N TYR A 109 9.04 3.67 3.11
CA TYR A 109 7.98 2.81 3.63
C TYR A 109 8.07 1.43 2.95
N ALA A 110 7.43 0.43 3.53
CA ALA A 110 7.03 -0.78 2.82
C ALA A 110 5.60 -0.59 2.32
N TRP A 111 5.33 -1.05 1.10
CA TRP A 111 4.02 -0.92 0.47
C TRP A 111 3.96 -1.80 -0.77
N GLY A 112 2.92 -2.61 -0.90
CA GLY A 112 2.66 -3.37 -2.12
C GLY A 112 1.78 -4.57 -1.84
N GLY A 113 1.81 -5.56 -2.72
CA GLY A 113 1.00 -6.77 -2.58
C GLY A 113 1.63 -7.83 -1.69
N GLY A 114 2.52 -7.40 -0.79
CA GLY A 114 3.37 -8.29 0.01
C GLY A 114 4.86 -8.11 -0.28
N PHE A 115 5.68 -8.81 0.50
CA PHE A 115 7.13 -8.75 0.42
C PHE A 115 7.75 -10.08 0.83
N ALA A 116 8.98 -10.34 0.39
CA ALA A 116 9.81 -11.43 0.88
C ALA A 116 11.03 -10.87 1.62
N ILE A 117 11.43 -11.54 2.69
CA ILE A 117 12.61 -11.19 3.50
C ILE A 117 13.43 -12.46 3.74
N ARG A 118 14.76 -12.33 3.84
CA ARG A 118 15.61 -13.44 4.28
C ARG A 118 15.17 -13.96 5.65
N HIS A 119 15.04 -15.27 5.76
CA HIS A 119 14.59 -15.94 6.98
C HIS A 119 15.53 -15.68 8.17
N GLU A 120 16.84 -15.51 7.93
CA GLU A 120 17.80 -15.18 8.99
C GLU A 120 17.58 -13.76 9.55
N LEU A 121 17.32 -12.77 8.69
CA LEU A 121 17.00 -11.39 9.10
C LEU A 121 15.68 -11.34 9.85
N GLU A 122 14.67 -12.06 9.38
CA GLU A 122 13.35 -12.14 10.02
C GLU A 122 13.44 -12.74 11.43
N ASN A 123 14.27 -13.78 11.61
CA ASN A 123 14.54 -14.37 12.92
C ASN A 123 15.24 -13.43 13.90
N GLU A 124 16.13 -12.55 13.43
CA GLU A 124 16.81 -11.57 14.28
C GLU A 124 15.93 -10.36 14.62
N LEU A 125 15.13 -9.91 13.65
CA LEU A 125 14.23 -8.78 13.83
C LEU A 125 13.04 -9.17 14.73
N THR A 126 12.39 -10.29 14.45
CA THR A 126 11.13 -10.74 15.10
C THR A 126 9.96 -9.76 14.89
N TRP A 127 8.75 -10.27 15.12
CA TRP A 127 7.48 -9.53 14.97
C TRP A 127 6.88 -9.05 16.30
N ASP A 128 7.61 -9.26 17.40
CA ASP A 128 7.18 -8.89 18.76
C ASP A 128 7.39 -7.39 19.04
N VAL A 129 6.74 -6.54 18.24
CA VAL A 129 6.80 -5.08 18.33
C VAL A 129 5.40 -4.48 18.21
N ALA A 130 5.12 -3.48 19.05
CA ALA A 130 3.83 -2.79 19.04
C ALA A 130 3.80 -1.70 17.95
N THR A 131 3.29 -2.06 16.78
CA THR A 131 3.14 -1.15 15.62
C THR A 131 1.76 -1.27 14.97
N ILE A 132 1.40 -0.26 14.17
CA ILE A 132 0.18 -0.19 13.35
C ILE A 132 0.48 -0.53 11.87
N THR A 133 1.74 -0.35 11.45
CA THR A 133 2.25 -0.48 10.08
C THR A 133 3.48 -1.38 10.14
N GLU A 134 3.23 -2.66 10.38
CA GLU A 134 4.22 -3.69 10.68
C GLU A 134 5.25 -3.91 9.57
N ASP A 135 4.83 -3.80 8.31
CA ASP A 135 5.69 -3.92 7.14
C ASP A 135 6.74 -2.79 7.07
N THR A 136 6.28 -1.55 7.24
CA THR A 136 7.12 -0.35 7.24
C THR A 136 8.01 -0.31 8.47
N ASN A 137 7.48 -0.74 9.62
CA ASN A 137 8.26 -0.88 10.85
C ASN A 137 9.40 -1.89 10.66
N LEU A 138 9.11 -3.07 10.08
CA LEU A 138 10.08 -4.12 9.85
C LEU A 138 11.21 -3.66 8.94
N ILE A 139 10.90 -3.05 7.79
CA ILE A 139 11.92 -2.61 6.83
C ILE A 139 12.80 -1.50 7.41
N TRP A 140 12.26 -0.59 8.23
CA TRP A 140 13.06 0.43 8.90
C TRP A 140 13.98 -0.15 9.97
N ARG A 141 13.50 -1.12 10.76
CA ARG A 141 14.34 -1.83 11.74
C ARG A 141 15.41 -2.67 11.05
N ALA A 142 15.11 -3.24 9.90
CA ALA A 142 16.07 -3.97 9.09
C ALA A 142 17.18 -3.03 8.59
N ALA A 143 16.80 -1.88 8.01
CA ALA A 143 17.75 -0.85 7.56
C ALA A 143 18.56 -0.21 8.70
N ASP A 144 18.03 -0.20 9.93
CA ASP A 144 18.74 0.31 11.11
C ASP A 144 19.84 -0.64 11.61
N ARG A 145 19.62 -1.95 11.49
CA ARG A 145 20.54 -2.96 12.03
C ARG A 145 21.50 -3.54 10.99
N PHE A 146 21.11 -3.52 9.73
CA PHE A 146 21.82 -4.18 8.63
C PHE A 146 22.06 -3.21 7.47
N ASP A 147 23.10 -3.49 6.69
CA ASP A 147 23.30 -2.85 5.39
C ASP A 147 22.34 -3.46 4.36
N LEU A 148 21.07 -3.05 4.44
CA LEU A 148 19.94 -3.72 3.80
C LEU A 148 19.96 -3.61 2.28
N GLU A 149 20.07 -4.74 1.57
CA GLU A 149 19.83 -4.76 0.14
C GLU A 149 18.33 -4.84 -0.19
N TYR A 150 17.76 -3.71 -0.62
CA TYR A 150 16.37 -3.63 -1.07
C TYR A 150 16.21 -3.87 -2.59
N ARG A 151 15.18 -4.63 -2.96
CA ARG A 151 14.70 -4.78 -4.34
C ARG A 151 13.18 -4.62 -4.44
N LEU A 152 12.74 -4.01 -5.54
CA LEU A 152 11.35 -3.96 -5.95
C LEU A 152 11.17 -4.84 -7.19
N VAL A 153 10.22 -5.76 -7.16
CA VAL A 153 9.88 -6.66 -8.26
C VAL A 153 8.51 -6.27 -8.82
N ASP A 154 8.42 -6.09 -10.14
CA ASP A 154 7.18 -5.71 -10.81
C ASP A 154 6.30 -6.94 -11.16
N THR A 155 5.79 -7.66 -10.15
CA THR A 155 4.87 -8.80 -10.33
C THR A 155 3.40 -8.37 -10.44
N ARG A 156 3.00 -7.26 -9.81
CA ARG A 156 1.64 -6.72 -9.77
C ARG A 156 0.62 -7.70 -9.17
N PHE A 157 0.91 -8.20 -7.97
CA PHE A 157 -0.05 -9.00 -7.20
C PHE A 157 -1.37 -8.24 -7.03
N ARG A 158 -2.48 -8.97 -6.99
CA ARG A 158 -3.81 -8.36 -6.93
C ARG A 158 -4.28 -8.35 -5.49
N ASN A 159 -4.40 -7.16 -4.93
CA ASN A 159 -5.09 -6.95 -3.64
C ASN A 159 -6.49 -6.39 -3.92
N GLN A 160 -7.34 -6.29 -2.91
CA GLN A 160 -8.63 -5.66 -3.09
C GLN A 160 -8.52 -4.14 -3.07
N ALA A 161 -9.11 -3.47 -4.08
CA ALA A 161 -9.41 -2.06 -3.93
C ALA A 161 -10.40 -1.88 -2.76
N PRO A 162 -10.34 -0.76 -2.01
CA PRO A 162 -11.25 -0.55 -0.90
C PRO A 162 -12.72 -0.62 -1.35
N PRO A 163 -13.59 -1.37 -0.65
CA PRO A 163 -14.98 -1.57 -1.07
C PRO A 163 -15.86 -0.33 -0.86
N SER A 164 -15.31 0.73 -0.26
CA SER A 164 -15.96 2.03 -0.13
C SER A 164 -14.95 3.14 0.09
N LEU A 165 -15.36 4.39 -0.13
CA LEU A 165 -14.57 5.57 0.25
C LEU A 165 -14.30 5.61 1.75
N LYS A 166 -15.25 5.16 2.57
CA LYS A 166 -15.10 5.10 4.02
C LYS A 166 -13.98 4.13 4.41
N ALA A 167 -13.96 2.94 3.80
CA ALA A 167 -12.89 1.96 4.00
C ALA A 167 -11.53 2.52 3.55
N MET A 168 -11.47 3.17 2.39
CA MET A 168 -10.26 3.83 1.90
C MET A 168 -9.75 4.90 2.87
N ILE A 169 -10.60 5.84 3.31
CA ILE A 169 -10.23 6.93 4.22
C ILE A 169 -9.67 6.37 5.54
N LYS A 170 -10.32 5.34 6.10
CA LYS A 170 -9.82 4.65 7.30
C LYS A 170 -8.47 3.99 7.09
N GLN A 171 -8.28 3.32 5.93
CA GLN A 171 -7.00 2.71 5.58
C GLN A 171 -5.88 3.76 5.49
N ARG A 172 -6.11 4.90 4.83
CA ARG A 172 -5.13 6.00 4.75
C ARG A 172 -4.84 6.63 6.11
N ARG A 173 -5.85 6.78 6.97
CA ARG A 173 -5.68 7.22 8.36
C ARG A 173 -4.74 6.30 9.12
N ARG A 174 -4.94 4.98 9.00
CA ARG A 174 -4.09 3.95 9.62
C ARG A 174 -2.63 4.07 9.19
N TRP A 175 -2.40 4.18 7.88
CA TRP A 175 -1.06 4.32 7.32
C TRP A 175 -0.32 5.56 7.85
N MET A 176 -0.96 6.74 7.86
CA MET A 176 -0.32 7.95 8.36
C MET A 176 -0.08 7.91 9.87
N SER A 177 -1.04 7.35 10.63
CA SER A 177 -0.89 7.20 12.08
C SER A 177 0.28 6.30 12.44
N GLY A 178 0.41 5.14 11.76
CA GLY A 178 1.52 4.20 11.98
C GLY A 178 2.87 4.79 11.59
N THR A 179 2.95 5.42 10.42
CA THR A 179 4.17 6.09 9.93
C THR A 179 4.67 7.14 10.93
N LEU A 180 3.77 7.99 11.46
CA LEU A 180 4.15 9.01 12.43
C LEU A 180 4.61 8.42 13.77
N LYS A 181 3.93 7.37 14.24
CA LYS A 181 4.26 6.70 15.50
C LYS A 181 5.64 6.05 15.44
N ASP A 182 5.97 5.44 14.30
CA ASP A 182 7.21 4.67 14.11
C ASP A 182 8.37 5.50 13.54
N ASN A 183 8.14 6.77 13.22
CA ASN A 183 9.14 7.67 12.64
C ASN A 183 10.43 7.77 13.47
N HIS A 184 10.36 7.51 14.78
CA HIS A 184 11.51 7.51 15.68
C HIS A 184 12.56 6.42 15.38
N ILE A 185 12.21 5.39 14.59
CA ILE A 185 13.14 4.35 14.12
C ILE A 185 14.10 4.92 13.08
N LEU A 186 13.66 5.90 12.29
CA LEU A 186 14.50 6.49 11.26
C LEU A 186 15.58 7.40 11.87
N PRO A 187 16.77 7.49 11.25
CA PRO A 187 17.77 8.48 11.61
C PRO A 187 17.21 9.91 11.51
N LEU A 188 17.76 10.82 12.31
CA LEU A 188 17.29 12.22 12.40
C LEU A 188 17.22 12.94 11.04
N LEU A 189 18.04 12.55 10.06
CA LEU A 189 18.02 13.15 8.72
C LEU A 189 16.86 12.64 7.85
N TYR A 190 16.36 11.43 8.11
CA TYR A 190 15.22 10.83 7.40
C TYR A 190 13.87 11.23 8.01
N GLN A 191 13.84 11.53 9.31
CA GLN A 191 12.60 11.93 10.00
C GLN A 191 11.90 13.15 9.38
N PRO A 192 12.59 14.25 9.02
CA PRO A 192 11.95 15.38 8.32
C PRO A 192 11.39 14.98 6.96
N LEU A 193 12.09 14.14 6.20
CA LEU A 193 11.63 13.69 4.89
C LEU A 193 10.30 12.92 4.99
N THR A 194 10.23 11.96 5.93
CA THR A 194 9.02 11.19 6.21
C THR A 194 7.89 12.10 6.71
N LEU A 195 8.18 13.02 7.63
CA LEU A 195 7.20 13.96 8.14
C LEU A 195 6.66 14.89 7.05
N THR A 196 7.55 15.46 6.22
CA THR A 196 7.15 16.29 5.07
C THR A 196 6.24 15.50 4.15
N ARG A 197 6.58 14.24 3.81
CA ARG A 197 5.71 13.40 2.98
C ARG A 197 4.31 13.24 3.58
N VAL A 198 4.23 12.90 4.86
CA VAL A 198 2.95 12.68 5.56
C VAL A 198 2.11 13.96 5.61
N VAL A 199 2.72 15.09 5.98
CA VAL A 199 2.04 16.39 6.09
C VAL A 199 1.65 16.92 4.71
N SER A 200 2.56 16.88 3.74
CA SER A 200 2.26 17.31 2.36
C SER A 200 1.12 16.50 1.76
N TRP A 201 1.03 15.19 2.04
CA TRP A 201 -0.10 14.40 1.59
C TRP A 201 -1.41 14.86 2.24
N GLY A 202 -1.49 14.86 3.57
CA GLY A 202 -2.72 15.19 4.30
C GLY A 202 -3.23 16.61 4.01
N PHE A 203 -2.33 17.58 3.87
CA PHE A 203 -2.69 18.98 3.68
C PHE A 203 -2.58 19.48 2.24
N SER A 204 -2.33 18.59 1.27
CA SER A 204 -2.28 18.98 -0.16
C SER A 204 -3.53 19.74 -0.65
N PRO A 205 -4.77 19.45 -0.21
CA PRO A 205 -5.95 20.23 -0.63
C PRO A 205 -5.98 21.65 -0.06
N ALA A 206 -5.24 21.96 0.99
CA ALA A 206 -5.19 23.30 1.58
C ALA A 206 -4.37 24.27 0.71
N ILE A 207 -3.40 23.77 -0.07
CA ILE A 207 -2.54 24.58 -0.93
C ILE A 207 -3.35 25.48 -1.89
N PRO A 208 -4.27 24.96 -2.73
CA PRO A 208 -5.06 25.82 -3.62
C PRO A 208 -5.93 26.82 -2.84
N LEU A 209 -6.44 26.46 -1.65
CA LEU A 209 -7.19 27.39 -0.81
C LEU A 209 -6.32 28.53 -0.28
N LEU A 210 -5.06 28.25 0.06
CA LEU A 210 -4.09 29.26 0.46
C LEU A 210 -3.73 30.19 -0.69
N ILE A 211 -3.61 29.68 -1.93
CA ILE A 211 -3.39 30.53 -3.12
C ILE A 211 -4.56 31.49 -3.31
N ILE A 212 -5.81 30.98 -3.26
CA ILE A 212 -7.02 31.79 -3.41
C ILE A 212 -7.13 32.82 -2.26
N GLY A 213 -6.81 32.44 -1.03
CA GLY A 213 -6.80 33.34 0.12
C GLY A 213 -5.72 34.41 0.02
N ALA A 214 -4.53 34.07 -0.46
CA ALA A 214 -3.42 35.01 -0.61
C ALA A 214 -3.67 36.01 -1.75
N SER A 215 -4.32 35.60 -2.84
CA SER A 215 -4.58 36.48 -3.99
C SER A 215 -5.55 37.63 -3.69
N VAL A 216 -6.33 37.54 -2.60
CA VAL A 216 -7.22 38.62 -2.14
C VAL A 216 -6.59 39.55 -1.10
N VAL A 217 -5.36 39.28 -0.63
CA VAL A 217 -4.66 40.11 0.35
C VAL A 217 -3.75 41.13 -0.33
N PRO A 218 -4.00 42.45 -0.17
CA PRO A 218 -3.14 43.48 -0.76
C PRO A 218 -1.69 43.42 -0.24
N GLY A 219 -0.71 43.42 -1.15
CA GLY A 219 0.72 43.50 -0.83
C GLY A 219 1.51 42.20 -0.78
N ALA A 220 0.88 41.04 -1.02
CA ALA A 220 1.53 39.71 -0.93
C ALA A 220 2.25 39.25 -2.23
N THR A 221 2.57 40.16 -3.17
CA THR A 221 2.78 39.82 -4.60
C THR A 221 4.01 38.96 -4.94
N ILE A 222 5.17 39.18 -4.31
CA ILE A 222 6.40 38.46 -4.66
C ILE A 222 6.42 37.03 -4.08
N SER A 223 5.90 36.84 -2.87
CA SER A 223 5.76 35.51 -2.25
C SER A 223 4.72 34.65 -2.96
N ILE A 224 3.69 35.28 -3.53
CA ILE A 224 2.63 34.57 -4.26
C ILE A 224 3.19 33.94 -5.54
N GLN A 225 4.02 34.63 -6.32
CA GLN A 225 4.53 34.10 -7.60
C GLN A 225 5.41 32.85 -7.44
N PHE A 226 6.31 32.84 -6.45
CA PHE A 226 7.14 31.66 -6.18
C PHE A 226 6.28 30.49 -5.67
N PHE A 227 5.32 30.78 -4.78
CA PHE A 227 4.40 29.78 -4.26
C PHE A 227 3.50 29.20 -5.35
N GLU A 228 3.01 30.03 -6.28
CA GLU A 228 2.26 29.61 -7.47
C GLU A 228 3.10 28.67 -8.33
N LEU A 229 4.35 29.05 -8.65
CA LEU A 229 5.24 28.21 -9.46
C LEU A 229 5.44 26.82 -8.83
N VAL A 230 5.77 26.77 -7.53
CA VAL A 230 5.96 25.52 -6.80
C VAL A 230 4.66 24.70 -6.77
N SER A 231 3.52 25.34 -6.51
CA SER A 231 2.22 24.68 -6.45
C SER A 231 1.79 24.13 -7.81
N THR A 232 2.04 24.85 -8.90
CA THR A 232 1.82 24.38 -10.26
C THR A 232 2.73 23.20 -10.58
N ALA A 233 4.01 23.25 -10.21
CA ALA A 233 4.93 22.13 -10.40
C ALA A 233 4.46 20.87 -9.64
N LEU A 234 4.04 21.02 -8.38
CA LEU A 234 3.47 19.92 -7.60
C LEU A 234 2.18 19.38 -8.21
N LEU A 235 1.31 20.26 -8.72
CA LEU A 235 0.09 19.86 -9.43
C LEU A 235 0.43 19.00 -10.66
N VAL A 236 1.41 19.42 -11.47
CA VAL A 236 1.88 18.63 -12.62
C VAL A 236 2.38 17.26 -12.19
N VAL A 237 3.12 17.16 -11.07
CA VAL A 237 3.57 15.88 -10.51
C VAL A 237 2.40 14.96 -10.15
N LEU A 238 1.29 15.49 -9.62
CA LEU A 238 0.09 14.67 -9.35
C LEU A 238 -0.48 14.06 -10.64
N PHE A 239 -0.52 14.81 -11.73
CA PHE A 239 -0.95 14.26 -13.03
C PHE A 239 0.04 13.24 -13.59
N ILE A 240 1.35 13.43 -13.39
CA ILE A 240 2.37 12.43 -13.74
C ILE A 240 2.13 11.13 -12.98
N TYR A 241 1.84 11.18 -11.68
CA TYR A 241 1.49 9.98 -10.92
C TYR A 241 0.21 9.32 -11.45
N MET A 242 -0.82 10.08 -11.79
CA MET A 242 -2.00 9.50 -12.44
C MET A 242 -1.64 8.77 -13.75
N LEU A 243 -0.81 9.36 -14.61
CA LEU A 243 -0.35 8.73 -15.85
C LEU A 243 0.42 7.43 -15.58
N PHE A 244 1.27 7.40 -14.56
CA PHE A 244 1.95 6.18 -14.11
C PHE A 244 0.98 5.13 -13.58
N GLY A 245 -0.06 5.52 -12.85
CA GLY A 245 -1.14 4.64 -12.41
C GLY A 245 -1.88 4.01 -13.58
N LEU A 246 -2.28 4.83 -14.56
CA LEU A 246 -2.92 4.37 -15.80
C LEU A 246 -2.05 3.39 -16.58
N TRP A 247 -0.75 3.67 -16.67
CA TRP A 247 0.23 2.77 -17.29
C TRP A 247 0.40 1.46 -16.50
N ALA A 248 0.48 1.53 -15.17
CA ALA A 248 0.61 0.35 -14.31
C ALA A 248 -0.64 -0.55 -14.39
N TYR A 249 -1.82 0.04 -14.55
CA TYR A 249 -3.05 -0.71 -14.79
C TYR A 249 -3.21 -1.18 -16.24
N ARG A 250 -2.37 -0.69 -17.15
CA ARG A 250 -2.54 -0.85 -18.60
C ARG A 250 -3.93 -0.39 -19.05
N LYS A 251 -4.43 0.74 -18.53
CA LYS A 251 -5.67 1.35 -19.02
C LYS A 251 -5.46 1.87 -20.44
N HIS A 252 -6.40 1.62 -21.34
CA HIS A 252 -6.35 2.09 -22.72
C HIS A 252 -6.39 3.62 -22.76
N PRO A 253 -5.61 4.30 -23.62
CA PRO A 253 -5.55 5.76 -23.68
C PRO A 253 -6.90 6.47 -23.85
N LEU A 254 -7.90 5.80 -24.43
CA LEU A 254 -9.26 6.35 -24.58
C LEU A 254 -9.96 6.63 -23.25
N VAL A 255 -9.62 5.91 -22.17
CA VAL A 255 -10.24 6.15 -20.86
C VAL A 255 -9.46 7.16 -20.01
N TRP A 256 -8.22 7.50 -20.39
CA TRP A 256 -7.35 8.39 -19.62
C TRP A 256 -7.96 9.77 -19.32
N PRO A 257 -8.68 10.44 -20.25
CA PRO A 257 -9.28 11.74 -19.97
C PRO A 257 -10.19 11.74 -18.73
N VAL A 258 -10.93 10.65 -18.49
CA VAL A 258 -11.80 10.51 -17.32
C VAL A 258 -10.97 10.53 -16.03
N PHE A 259 -9.89 9.76 -15.98
CA PHE A 259 -9.00 9.72 -14.81
C PHE A 259 -8.27 11.04 -14.58
N LEU A 260 -7.79 11.69 -15.65
CA LEU A 260 -7.12 12.99 -15.55
C LEU A 260 -8.08 14.04 -14.97
N ILE A 261 -9.31 14.13 -15.48
CA ILE A 261 -10.33 15.05 -14.95
C ILE A 261 -10.63 14.77 -13.47
N LEU A 262 -10.65 13.50 -13.05
CA LEU A 262 -10.93 13.09 -11.68
C LEU A 262 -9.72 13.13 -10.74
N THR A 263 -8.51 13.42 -11.24
CA THR A 263 -7.28 13.43 -10.43
C THR A 263 -7.37 14.35 -9.22
N PRO A 264 -7.86 15.61 -9.32
CA PRO A 264 -8.01 16.49 -8.16
C PRO A 264 -8.93 15.90 -7.08
N LEU A 265 -10.03 15.25 -7.49
CA LEU A 265 -10.95 14.61 -6.57
C LEU A 265 -10.30 13.41 -5.86
N ALA A 266 -9.56 12.58 -6.61
CA ALA A 266 -8.81 11.45 -6.04
C ALA A 266 -7.80 11.90 -4.98
N VAL A 267 -7.06 12.97 -5.27
CA VAL A 267 -6.09 13.58 -4.34
C VAL A 267 -6.79 14.03 -3.05
N VAL A 268 -7.90 14.76 -3.16
CA VAL A 268 -8.67 15.22 -1.99
C VAL A 268 -9.16 14.04 -1.15
N LEU A 269 -9.71 13.00 -1.77
CA LEU A 269 -10.26 11.85 -1.06
C LEU A 269 -9.18 11.07 -0.29
N HIS A 270 -7.99 10.89 -0.88
CA HIS A 270 -6.85 10.30 -0.16
C HIS A 270 -6.36 11.21 0.97
N ALA A 271 -6.26 12.51 0.71
CA ALA A 271 -5.77 13.49 1.67
C ALA A 271 -6.65 13.60 2.92
N ILE A 272 -7.97 13.42 2.81
CA ILE A 272 -8.88 13.41 3.98
C ILE A 272 -8.45 12.37 5.01
N GLY A 273 -8.22 11.12 4.57
CA GLY A 273 -7.79 10.06 5.46
C GLY A 273 -6.39 10.31 6.03
N ALA A 274 -5.48 10.81 5.19
CA ALA A 274 -4.14 11.16 5.62
C ALA A 274 -4.14 12.29 6.67
N ALA A 275 -4.85 13.40 6.41
CA ALA A 275 -5.00 14.53 7.34
C ALA A 275 -5.62 14.07 8.66
N TRP A 276 -6.64 13.21 8.60
CA TRP A 276 -7.24 12.64 9.81
C TRP A 276 -6.21 11.84 10.61
N GLY A 277 -5.35 11.05 9.95
CA GLY A 277 -4.30 10.29 10.63
C GLY A 277 -3.23 11.18 11.28
N VAL A 278 -2.96 12.35 10.70
CA VAL A 278 -2.04 13.34 11.30
C VAL A 278 -2.67 14.06 12.48
N LEU A 279 -3.91 14.52 12.34
CA LEU A 279 -4.60 15.35 13.33
C LEU A 279 -5.16 14.55 14.51
N SER A 280 -5.56 13.30 14.25
CA SER A 280 -6.09 12.38 15.26
C SER A 280 -5.57 10.98 14.96
N PRO A 281 -4.30 10.69 15.33
CA PRO A 281 -3.69 9.39 15.14
C PRO A 281 -4.52 8.27 15.76
N ILE A 282 -4.49 7.13 15.10
CA ILE A 282 -5.13 5.92 15.62
C ILE A 282 -4.32 5.37 16.82
N GLU A 283 -5.03 5.11 17.91
CA GLU A 283 -4.46 4.44 19.09
C GLU A 283 -4.77 2.94 19.12
N GLU A 284 -5.76 2.47 18.35
CA GLU A 284 -6.28 1.10 18.37
C GLU A 284 -6.29 0.42 16.99
N PHE A 285 -6.09 -0.89 16.92
CA PHE A 285 -6.10 -1.59 15.64
C PHE A 285 -7.51 -1.62 15.00
N GLU A 286 -7.63 -1.01 13.83
CA GLU A 286 -8.81 -1.08 12.98
C GLU A 286 -8.54 -1.99 11.78
N VAL A 287 -9.35 -3.06 11.65
CA VAL A 287 -9.26 -4.02 10.54
C VAL A 287 -9.68 -3.30 9.25
N THR A 288 -8.91 -3.51 8.18
CA THR A 288 -9.29 -2.98 6.87
C THR A 288 -10.46 -3.80 6.34
N GLU A 289 -11.52 -3.12 5.92
CA GLU A 289 -12.71 -3.77 5.36
C GLU A 289 -12.38 -4.39 4.00
N LYS A 290 -12.71 -5.67 3.84
CA LYS A 290 -12.52 -6.49 2.64
C LYS A 290 -13.85 -7.11 2.22
N VAL A 291 -13.97 -7.50 0.96
CA VAL A 291 -15.09 -8.27 0.42
C VAL A 291 -14.70 -9.74 0.29
N ALA A 292 -15.72 -10.60 0.26
CA ALA A 292 -15.52 -12.03 0.05
C ALA A 292 -15.12 -12.32 -1.41
N PRO A 293 -14.39 -13.42 -1.70
CA PRO A 293 -13.99 -13.80 -3.05
C PRO A 293 -15.15 -13.82 -4.05
N GLU A 294 -16.32 -14.31 -3.64
CA GLU A 294 -17.51 -14.42 -4.49
C GLU A 294 -18.01 -13.05 -4.95
N THR A 295 -17.87 -12.02 -4.10
CA THR A 295 -18.21 -10.63 -4.48
C THR A 295 -17.24 -10.10 -5.55
N ILE A 296 -15.97 -10.49 -5.48
CA ILE A 296 -14.97 -10.11 -6.50
C ILE A 296 -15.31 -10.78 -7.82
N GLU A 297 -15.63 -12.08 -7.80
CA GLU A 297 -16.01 -12.83 -9.00
C GLU A 297 -17.30 -12.26 -9.64
N GLU A 298 -18.29 -11.87 -8.84
CA GLU A 298 -19.54 -11.27 -9.33
C GLU A 298 -19.31 -9.91 -10.04
N VAL A 299 -18.43 -9.06 -9.51
CA VAL A 299 -18.20 -7.71 -10.06
C VAL A 299 -17.13 -7.66 -11.15
N ASN A 300 -16.40 -8.76 -11.38
CA ASN A 300 -15.37 -8.89 -12.42
C ASN A 300 -15.76 -10.02 -13.39
N PRO A 301 -16.47 -9.72 -14.50
CA PRO A 301 -17.05 -10.71 -15.40
C PRO A 301 -16.07 -11.68 -16.08
N GLU A 302 -14.76 -11.39 -16.02
CA GLU A 302 -13.70 -12.27 -16.50
C GLU A 302 -13.38 -13.44 -15.56
N LEU A 303 -13.81 -13.37 -14.30
CA LEU A 303 -13.65 -14.44 -13.33
C LEU A 303 -14.88 -15.34 -13.34
N SER A 304 -14.66 -16.65 -13.52
CA SER A 304 -15.71 -17.64 -13.27
C SER A 304 -15.94 -17.84 -11.77
N GLU A 305 -17.13 -18.29 -11.40
CA GLU A 305 -17.44 -18.70 -10.02
C GLU A 305 -16.42 -19.74 -9.51
N GLY A 306 -15.84 -19.48 -8.34
CA GLY A 306 -14.82 -20.33 -7.71
C GLY A 306 -13.41 -20.20 -8.32
N ALA A 307 -13.18 -19.28 -9.27
CA ALA A 307 -11.87 -19.09 -9.89
C ALA A 307 -10.81 -18.66 -8.88
N ILE A 308 -11.16 -17.80 -7.91
CA ILE A 308 -10.20 -17.30 -6.91
C ILE A 308 -9.76 -18.42 -5.97
N GLU A 309 -10.70 -19.24 -5.50
CA GLU A 309 -10.40 -20.36 -4.60
C GLU A 309 -9.59 -21.46 -5.31
N ALA A 310 -9.87 -21.71 -6.59
CA ALA A 310 -9.18 -22.71 -7.38
C ALA A 310 -7.78 -22.28 -7.88
N HIS A 311 -7.39 -21.01 -7.69
CA HIS A 311 -6.15 -20.48 -8.24
C HIS A 311 -4.93 -20.91 -7.44
N ASP A 312 -3.88 -21.36 -8.13
CA ASP A 312 -2.66 -21.89 -7.53
C ASP A 312 -1.50 -20.86 -7.45
N GLY A 313 -1.76 -19.61 -7.86
CA GLY A 313 -0.79 -18.52 -7.86
C GLY A 313 0.20 -18.51 -9.03
N GLN A 314 0.21 -19.53 -9.90
CA GLN A 314 1.17 -19.62 -11.01
C GLN A 314 0.74 -18.77 -12.20
N ASP A 315 -0.50 -18.99 -12.66
CA ASP A 315 -1.04 -18.31 -13.84
C ASP A 315 -1.69 -16.97 -13.49
N ARG A 316 -2.10 -16.20 -14.51
CA ARG A 316 -2.82 -14.94 -14.30
C ARG A 316 -4.31 -15.25 -14.10
N LEU A 317 -4.89 -14.73 -13.02
CA LEU A 317 -6.34 -14.77 -12.77
C LEU A 317 -7.13 -13.86 -13.71
N VAL A 318 -6.56 -12.71 -14.04
CA VAL A 318 -7.21 -11.65 -14.80
C VAL A 318 -6.32 -11.24 -15.96
N ARG A 319 -6.92 -11.26 -17.17
CA ARG A 319 -6.30 -11.11 -18.50
C ARG A 319 -5.36 -12.23 -18.91
N GLU A 320 -5.39 -12.52 -20.21
CA GLU A 320 -4.53 -13.53 -20.83
C GLU A 320 -3.07 -13.06 -20.94
N SER A 321 -2.82 -11.74 -21.00
CA SER A 321 -1.48 -11.16 -21.16
C SER A 321 -1.21 -9.95 -20.26
N ALA A 322 0.05 -9.77 -19.86
CA ALA A 322 0.52 -8.60 -19.14
C ALA A 322 0.56 -7.30 -19.98
N ASP A 323 0.51 -7.44 -21.31
CA ASP A 323 0.54 -6.33 -22.27
C ASP A 323 -0.84 -5.92 -22.79
N GLU A 324 -1.90 -6.64 -22.41
CA GLU A 324 -3.26 -6.34 -22.83
C GLU A 324 -3.79 -5.05 -22.19
N PHE A 325 -4.31 -4.15 -23.04
CA PHE A 325 -4.94 -2.91 -22.61
C PHE A 325 -6.37 -3.15 -22.13
N ASP A 326 -6.73 -2.43 -21.08
CA ASP A 326 -8.09 -2.36 -20.57
C ASP A 326 -8.87 -1.23 -21.23
N THR A 327 -9.91 -1.56 -21.98
CA THR A 327 -10.76 -0.55 -22.61
C THR A 327 -11.85 -0.04 -21.68
N GLU A 328 -12.04 -0.66 -20.51
CA GLU A 328 -13.11 -0.34 -19.57
C GLU A 328 -12.59 0.38 -18.31
N LEU A 329 -13.44 1.24 -17.75
CA LEU A 329 -13.09 2.04 -16.57
C LEU A 329 -12.90 1.18 -15.32
N PHE A 330 -13.68 0.10 -15.18
CA PHE A 330 -13.83 -0.66 -13.94
C PHE A 330 -13.56 -2.17 -14.10
N LYS A 331 -12.88 -2.57 -15.18
CA LYS A 331 -12.33 -3.92 -15.33
C LYS A 331 -10.86 -3.96 -14.95
N ASP A 332 -10.28 -5.17 -14.88
CA ASP A 332 -8.90 -5.35 -14.42
C ASP A 332 -8.01 -6.22 -15.27
#